data_AF-A0A1Q7DGQ0-F1
#
_entry.id   AF-A0A1Q7DGQ0-F1
#
_cell.length_a   1.000
_cell.length_b   1.000
_cell.length_c   1.000
_cell.angle_alpha   90.00
_cell.angle_beta   90.00
_cell.angle_gamma   90.00
#
_symmetry.space_group_name_H-M   'P 1'
#
loop_
_entity.id
_entity.type
_entity.pdbx_description
1 polymer ?
#
loop_
_entity_poly.entity_id
_entity_poly.type
_entity_poly.pdbx_seq_one_letter_code
_entity_poly.pdbx_strand_id
1 'polypeptide(L)' 'MPPTPTDQPDQTAAALADVPDRTCTWCKVPMEKRLVAGGRFVHYTCPKCIFQHTSLREKK' A
#
# COMPACT_ATOMS: atom_id res chain seq x y z
N MET A 1 1.86 -3.26 -34.28
CA MET A 1 1.97 -4.06 -33.04
C MET A 1 2.03 -3.07 -31.88
N PRO A 2 1.12 -3.11 -30.89
CA PRO A 2 1.23 -2.26 -29.71
C PRO A 2 2.45 -2.71 -28.87
N PRO A 3 3.20 -1.79 -28.25
CA PRO A 3 4.32 -2.18 -27.39
C PRO A 3 3.78 -2.91 -26.16
N THR A 4 4.43 -4.04 -25.88
CA THR A 4 4.29 -4.87 -24.68
C THR A 4 4.33 -4.03 -23.40
N PRO A 5 3.47 -4.26 -22.39
CA PRO A 5 3.68 -3.68 -21.06
C PRO A 5 4.89 -4.36 -20.42
N THR A 6 6.08 -3.87 -20.74
CA THR A 6 7.32 -4.12 -20.01
C THR A 6 7.11 -3.74 -18.55
N ASP A 7 7.20 -4.74 -17.68
CA ASP A 7 7.86 -4.70 -16.38
C ASP A 7 8.21 -3.28 -15.89
N GLN A 8 7.31 -2.69 -15.10
CA GLN A 8 7.63 -1.49 -14.35
C GLN A 8 7.58 -1.78 -12.85
N PRO A 9 8.67 -2.34 -12.29
CA PRO A 9 8.80 -2.59 -10.86
C PRO A 9 8.92 -1.29 -10.04
N ASP A 10 9.15 -0.14 -10.67
CA ASP A 10 9.53 1.08 -9.94
C ASP A 10 8.38 2.03 -9.59
N GLN A 11 7.28 2.09 -10.36
CA GLN A 11 6.20 3.04 -10.02
C GLN A 11 5.39 2.61 -8.80
N THR A 12 5.24 1.30 -8.56
CA THR A 12 4.51 0.81 -7.38
C THR A 12 5.39 0.84 -6.12
N ALA A 13 6.68 0.53 -6.26
CA ALA A 13 7.64 0.59 -5.14
C ALA A 13 7.87 2.03 -4.67
N ALA A 14 8.08 2.98 -5.59
CA ALA A 14 8.18 4.40 -5.26
C ALA A 14 6.86 4.94 -4.67
N ALA A 15 5.71 4.50 -5.19
CA ALA A 15 4.42 4.87 -4.64
C ALA A 15 4.18 4.31 -3.23
N LEU A 16 4.72 3.13 -2.89
CA LEU A 16 4.67 2.55 -1.55
C LEU A 16 5.68 3.19 -0.58
N ALA A 17 6.81 3.69 -1.10
CA ALA A 17 7.82 4.38 -0.30
C ALA A 17 7.31 5.72 0.27
N ASP A 18 6.46 6.41 -0.49
CA ASP A 18 5.78 7.65 -0.05
C ASP A 18 4.59 7.39 0.88
N VAL A 19 4.15 6.13 1.02
CA VAL A 19 3.09 5.76 1.96
C VAL A 19 3.68 5.54 3.35
N PRO A 20 3.20 6.24 4.39
CA PRO A 20 3.74 6.09 5.73
C PRO A 20 3.48 4.69 6.28
N ASP A 21 4.49 4.10 6.91
CA ASP A 21 4.33 2.87 7.65
C ASP A 21 3.44 3.09 8.87
N ARG A 22 2.47 2.19 9.06
CA ARG A 22 1.54 2.24 10.19
C ARG A 22 1.67 0.99 11.03
N THR A 23 1.53 1.19 12.34
CA THR A 23 1.56 0.14 13.33
C THR A 23 0.12 -0.21 13.72
N CYS A 24 -0.16 -1.50 13.93
CA CYS A 24 -1.45 -1.91 14.44
C CYS A 24 -1.73 -1.30 15.81
N THR A 25 -2.89 -0.65 15.97
CA THR A 25 -3.31 -0.04 17.24
C THR A 25 -3.33 -1.05 18.40
N TRP A 26 -3.70 -2.30 18.12
CA TRP A 26 -3.85 -3.36 19.12
C TRP A 26 -2.55 -4.09 19.37
N CYS A 27 -1.96 -4.65 18.30
CA CYS A 27 -0.81 -5.52 18.41
C CYS A 27 0.53 -4.76 18.47
N LYS A 28 0.55 -3.46 18.14
CA LYS A 28 1.75 -2.63 18.05
C LYS A 28 2.85 -3.23 17.14
N VAL A 29 2.45 -4.02 16.15
CA VAL A 29 3.33 -4.57 15.11
C VAL A 29 3.20 -3.80 13.80
N PRO A 30 4.23 -3.75 12.95
CA PRO A 30 4.14 -3.15 11.62
C PRO A 30 3.06 -3.86 10.79
N MET A 31 2.20 -3.06 10.16
CA MET A 31 1.18 -3.56 9.25
C MET A 31 1.72 -3.67 7.83
N GLU A 32 1.22 -4.64 7.08
CA GLU A 32 1.47 -4.74 5.64
C GLU A 32 0.66 -3.68 4.91
N LYS A 33 1.33 -2.82 4.14
CA LYS A 33 0.69 -1.78 3.32
C LYS A 33 0.63 -2.24 1.86
N ARG A 34 -0.55 -2.14 1.25
CA ARG A 34 -0.76 -2.46 -0.17
C ARG A 34 -1.52 -1.33 -0.85
N LEU A 35 -0.99 -0.86 -1.98
CA LEU A 35 -1.69 0.06 -2.85
C LEU A 35 -2.74 -0.67 -3.68
N VAL A 36 -3.96 -0.13 -3.71
CA VAL A 36 -5.08 -0.66 -4.49
C VAL A 36 -5.75 0.46 -5.30
N ALA A 37 -6.62 0.07 -6.24
CA ALA A 37 -7.26 0.95 -7.21
C ALA A 37 -6.29 1.89 -7.94
N GLY A 38 -5.17 1.34 -8.43
CA GLY A 38 -4.15 2.10 -9.16
C GLY A 38 -3.34 3.07 -8.29
N GLY A 39 -3.22 2.81 -6.99
CA GLY A 39 -2.42 3.65 -6.07
C GLY A 39 -3.19 4.76 -5.37
N ARG A 40 -4.53 4.73 -5.44
CA ARG A 40 -5.43 5.74 -4.83
C ARG A 40 -5.77 5.42 -3.39
N PHE A 41 -5.79 4.14 -3.03
CA PHE A 41 -6.05 3.70 -1.66
C PHE A 41 -4.90 2.82 -1.17
N VAL A 42 -4.68 2.88 0.13
CA VAL A 42 -3.73 2.04 0.85
C VAL A 42 -4.52 1.13 1.78
N HIS A 43 -4.38 -0.18 1.62
CA HIS A 43 -4.85 -1.15 2.59
C HIS A 43 -3.71 -1.48 3.56
N TYR A 44 -3.93 -1.23 4.83
CA TYR A 44 -3.07 -1.67 5.92
C TYR A 44 -3.69 -2.92 6.55
N THR A 45 -2.93 -4.01 6.60
CA THR A 45 -3.39 -5.27 7.20
C THR A 45 -2.41 -5.68 8.30
N CYS A 46 -2.94 -5.98 9.48
CA CYS A 46 -2.12 -6.51 10.56
C CYS A 46 -1.89 -8.02 10.39
N PRO A 47 -0.63 -8.51 10.38
CA PRO A 47 -0.36 -9.95 10.25
C PRO A 47 -0.70 -10.75 11.51
N LYS A 48 -0.88 -10.09 12.66
CA LYS A 48 -1.22 -10.73 13.95
C LYS A 48 -2.71 -10.91 14.17
N CYS A 49 -3.49 -9.86 13.93
CA CYS A 49 -4.93 -9.85 14.24
C CYS A 49 -5.82 -9.73 13.00
N ILE A 50 -5.24 -9.66 11.80
CA ILE A 50 -5.95 -9.55 10.51
C ILE A 50 -6.83 -8.28 10.43
N PHE A 51 -6.60 -7.31 11.33
CA PHE A 51 -7.27 -6.02 11.27
C PHE A 51 -6.87 -5.30 9.97
N GLN A 52 -7.87 -4.95 9.17
CA GLN A 52 -7.69 -4.24 7.92
C GLN A 52 -8.19 -2.81 8.05
N HIS A 53 -7.37 -1.86 7.60
CA HIS A 53 -7.70 -0.45 7.56
C HIS A 53 -7.35 0.13 6.21
N THR A 54 -8.35 0.67 5.51
CA THR A 54 -8.16 1.32 4.22
C THR A 54 -8.06 2.82 4.41
N SER A 55 -6.98 3.42 3.92
CA SER A 55 -6.81 4.87 3.90
C SER A 55 -6.79 5.36 2.46
N LEU A 56 -7.57 6.38 2.16
CA LEU A 56 -7.47 7.11 0.90
C LEU A 56 -6.13 7.85 0.90
N ARG A 57 -5.36 7.70 -0.18
CA ARG A 57 -4.15 8.49 -0.41
C ARG A 57 -4.59 9.82 -0.99
N GLU A 58 -5.11 10.71 -0.14
CA GLU A 58 -5.44 12.07 -0.57
C GLU A 58 -4.13 12.79 -0.91
N LYS A 59 -3.86 12.95 -2.21
CA LYS A 59 -2.87 13.89 -2.70
C LYS A 59 -3.43 15.29 -2.42
N LYS A 60 -3.04 15.88 -1.30
CA LYS A 60 -3.24 17.31 -1.04
C LYS A 60 -2.00 18.08 -1.47
#